data_AF-A0A6F8X0I0-F1
#
_entry.id   AF-A0A6F8X0I0-F1
#
_cell.length_a   1.000
_cell.length_b   1.000
_cell.length_c   1.000
_cell.angle_alpha   90.00
_cell.angle_beta   90.00
_cell.angle_gamma   90.00
#
_symmetry.space_group_name_H-M   'P 1'
#
loop_
_entity.id
_entity.type
_entity.pdbx_description
1 polymer ?
#
loop_
_entity_poly.entity_id
_entity_poly.type
_entity_poly.pdbx_seq_one_letter_code
_entity_poly.pdbx_strand_id
1 'polypeptide(L)' 'YCGTGMTLFFPWANGLKADQIEQTYNSMQVKGHRFKDWVHAETGVEVLKAQHPEFEFWSQGIHARSGVACA' A
#
# COMPACT_ATOMS: atom_id res chain seq x y z
N TYR A 1 15.66 3.32 4.03
CA TYR A 1 14.27 2.94 3.71
C TYR A 1 13.63 2.31 4.92
N CYS A 2 13.22 3.16 5.85
CA CYS A 2 12.35 2.88 6.99
C CYS A 2 12.06 4.28 7.53
N GLY A 3 10.83 4.78 7.37
CA GLY A 3 10.47 6.06 7.96
C GLY A 3 10.68 5.96 9.46
N THR A 4 11.56 6.79 10.03
CA THR A 4 11.83 6.79 11.46
C THR A 4 10.53 7.09 12.20
N GLY A 5 10.00 6.07 12.90
CA GLY A 5 8.78 6.20 13.70
C GLY A 5 7.64 5.24 13.35
N MET A 6 7.78 4.37 12.35
CA MET A 6 6.78 3.32 12.10
C MET A 6 7.43 2.00 11.69
N THR A 7 6.96 0.90 12.28
CA THR A 7 7.34 -0.46 11.88
C THR A 7 6.84 -0.74 10.47
N LEU A 8 7.63 -1.45 9.67
CA LEU A 8 7.22 -1.93 8.35
C LEU A 8 5.88 -2.68 8.47
N PHE A 9 4.91 -2.31 7.65
CA PHE A 9 3.61 -2.95 7.63
C PHE A 9 3.16 -3.16 6.19
N PHE A 10 2.35 -4.19 5.96
CA PHE A 10 1.68 -4.43 4.69
C PHE A 10 0.21 -3.98 4.80
N PRO A 11 -0.29 -3.14 3.89
CA PRO A 11 -1.62 -2.52 3.99
C PRO A 11 -2.76 -3.44 3.52
N TRP A 12 -2.73 -4.73 3.88
CA TRP A 12 -3.64 -5.75 3.36
C TRP A 12 -4.88 -6.01 4.23
N ALA A 13 -5.13 -5.17 5.23
CA ALA A 13 -6.22 -5.35 6.20
C ALA A 13 -7.61 -5.47 5.53
N ASN A 14 -7.82 -4.73 4.42
CA ASN A 14 -9.06 -4.76 3.65
C ASN A 14 -8.97 -5.61 2.37
N GLY A 15 -7.82 -6.26 2.13
CA GLY A 15 -7.53 -7.06 0.93
C GLY A 15 -6.34 -6.53 0.11
N LEU A 16 -6.14 -7.12 -1.08
CA LEU A 16 -4.95 -6.90 -1.93
C LEU A 16 -5.20 -6.00 -3.14
N LYS A 17 -6.45 -5.56 -3.35
CA LYS A 17 -6.77 -4.64 -4.45
C LYS A 17 -6.31 -3.22 -4.11
N ALA A 18 -5.98 -2.44 -5.13
CA ALA A 18 -5.56 -1.05 -4.97
C ALA A 18 -6.56 -0.23 -4.13
N ASP A 19 -7.86 -0.32 -4.42
CA ASP A 19 -8.91 0.41 -3.69
C ASP A 19 -8.99 0.01 -2.21
N GLN A 20 -8.74 -1.28 -1.91
CA GLN A 20 -8.76 -1.81 -0.55
C GLN A 20 -7.54 -1.35 0.24
N ILE A 21 -6.38 -1.33 -0.41
CA ILE A 21 -5.14 -0.79 0.15
C ILE A 21 -5.30 0.72 0.41
N GLU A 22 -5.87 1.46 -0.53
CA GLU A 22 -6.17 2.88 -0.38
C GLU A 22 -7.11 3.13 0.82
N GLN A 23 -8.16 2.31 0.98
CA GLN A 23 -9.06 2.39 2.11
C GLN A 23 -8.34 2.19 3.45
N THR A 24 -7.39 1.24 3.51
CA THR A 24 -6.56 1.02 4.70
C THR A 24 -5.78 2.29 5.06
N TYR A 25 -5.09 2.89 4.09
CA TYR A 25 -4.34 4.14 4.32
C TYR A 25 -5.24 5.33 4.67
N ASN A 26 -6.41 5.45 4.05
CA ASN A 26 -7.36 6.53 4.32
C ASN A 26 -7.95 6.45 5.73
N SER A 27 -8.15 5.24 6.25
CA SER A 27 -8.62 5.02 7.63
C SER A 27 -7.52 5.17 8.68
N MET A 28 -6.25 5.09 8.28
CA MET A 28 -5.12 5.09 9.20
C MET A 28 -4.79 6.51 9.70
N GLN A 29 -4.77 6.68 11.01
CA GLN A 29 -4.39 7.93 11.68
C GLN A 29 -3.00 7.79 12.30
N VAL A 30 -2.08 8.65 11.90
CA VAL A 30 -0.71 8.73 12.43
C VAL A 30 -0.48 10.14 12.97
N LYS A 31 -0.21 10.25 14.27
CA LYS A 31 0.01 11.53 14.96
C LYS A 31 -1.12 12.55 14.76
N GLY A 32 -2.37 12.08 14.71
CA GLY A 32 -3.57 12.92 14.57
C GLY A 32 -3.92 13.34 13.14
N HIS A 33 -3.21 12.81 12.13
CA HIS A 33 -3.48 13.06 10.71
C HIS A 33 -3.63 11.74 9.95
N ARG A 34 -4.32 11.79 8.80
CA ARG A 34 -4.35 10.67 7.85
C ARG A 34 -2.93 10.31 7.44
N PHE A 35 -2.65 9.02 7.28
CA PHE A 35 -1.36 8.56 6.78
C PHE A 35 -1.05 9.19 5.41
N LYS A 36 0.20 9.63 5.25
CA LYS A 36 0.77 10.14 4.00
C LYS A 36 2.27 9.85 3.96
N ASP A 37 2.79 9.59 2.78
CA ASP A 37 4.24 9.42 2.59
C ASP A 37 4.94 10.78 2.49
N TRP A 38 4.40 11.70 1.69
CA TRP A 38 4.85 13.09 1.62
C TRP A 38 3.73 14.03 1.14
N VAL A 39 4.01 15.33 1.20
CA VAL A 39 3.18 16.38 0.61
C VAL A 39 3.84 16.83 -0.68
N HIS A 40 3.13 16.74 -1.81
CA HIS A 40 3.64 17.15 -3.10
C HIS A 40 3.99 18.65 -3.08
N ALA A 41 5.22 19.01 -3.48
CA ALA A 41 5.75 20.36 -3.29
C ALA A 41 4.97 21.46 -4.04
N GLU A 42 4.50 21.15 -5.25
CA GLU A 42 3.79 22.13 -6.10
C GLU A 42 2.29 22.22 -5.81
N THR A 43 1.62 21.07 -5.66
CA THR A 43 0.16 21.00 -5.51
C THR A 43 -0.31 20.98 -4.06
N GLY A 44 0.59 20.74 -3.11
CA GLY A 44 0.25 20.60 -1.69
C GLY A 44 -0.56 19.34 -1.36
N VAL A 45 -0.75 18.43 -2.32
CA VAL A 45 -1.56 17.21 -2.12
C VAL A 45 -0.79 16.20 -1.28
N GLU A 46 -1.48 15.53 -0.37
CA GLU A 46 -0.93 14.43 0.42
C GLU A 46 -0.91 13.14 -0.41
N VAL A 47 0.29 12.59 -0.64
CA VAL A 47 0.49 11.47 -1.58
C VAL A 47 0.79 10.17 -0.85
N LEU A 48 0.30 9.08 -1.42
CA LEU A 48 0.66 7.70 -1.08
C LEU A 48 1.59 7.14 -2.15
N LYS A 49 2.65 6.44 -1.75
CA LYS A 49 3.63 5.84 -2.65
C LYS A 49 3.46 4.34 -2.68
N ALA A 50 3.14 3.80 -3.85
CA ALA A 50 3.24 2.37 -4.10
C ALA A 50 4.71 1.94 -4.22
N GLN A 51 5.06 0.78 -3.66
CA GLN A 51 6.33 0.08 -3.90
C GLN A 51 6.03 -1.33 -4.40
N HIS A 52 6.69 -1.69 -5.51
CA HIS A 52 6.80 -3.04 -6.10
C HIS A 52 5.77 -4.06 -5.55
N PRO A 53 4.50 -3.94 -5.97
CA PRO A 53 3.40 -4.76 -5.44
C PRO A 53 3.29 -6.07 -6.24
N GLU A 54 4.40 -6.79 -6.44
CA GLU A 54 4.41 -7.99 -7.29
C GLU A 54 3.52 -9.10 -6.72
N PHE A 55 3.48 -9.28 -5.41
CA PHE A 55 2.65 -10.31 -4.78
C PHE A 55 1.16 -9.99 -4.94
N GLU A 56 0.78 -8.74 -4.71
CA GLU A 56 -0.60 -8.26 -4.86
C GLU A 56 -1.07 -8.39 -6.30
N PHE A 57 -0.23 -8.08 -7.29
CA PHE A 57 -0.56 -8.29 -8.70
C PHE A 57 -0.61 -9.76 -9.10
N TRP A 58 0.42 -10.54 -8.71
CA TRP A 58 0.51 -11.96 -9.06
C TRP A 58 -0.67 -12.74 -8.53
N SER A 59 -1.03 -12.56 -7.26
CA SER A 59 -2.10 -13.32 -6.57
C SER A 59 -3.48 -13.17 -7.23
N GLN A 60 -3.69 -12.09 -8.00
CA GLN A 60 -4.94 -11.82 -8.70
C GLN A 60 -4.95 -12.32 -10.16
N GLY A 61 -3.76 -12.64 -10.70
CA GLY A 61 -3.54 -13.07 -12.08
C GLY A 61 -3.90 -14.52 -12.36
N ILE A 62 -3.93 -14.88 -13.65
CA ILE A 62 -4.31 -16.25 -14.09
C ILE A 62 -3.29 -17.31 -13.65
N HIS A 63 -2.00 -16.96 -13.58
CA HIS A 63 -0.95 -17.87 -13.14
C HIS A 63 -1.18 -18.35 -11.70
N ALA A 64 -1.45 -17.42 -10.77
CA ALA A 64 -1.78 -17.77 -9.39
C ALA A 64 -3.06 -18.60 -9.30
N ARG A 65 -4.11 -18.25 -10.06
CA ARG A 65 -5.37 -19.04 -10.10
C ARG A 65 -5.17 -20.46 -10.63
N SER A 66 -4.21 -20.65 -11.52
CA SER A 66 -3.81 -21.95 -12.05
C SER A 66 -2.77 -22.69 -11.20
N GLY A 67 -2.46 -22.17 -10.00
CA GLY A 67 -1.52 -22.80 -9.06
C GLY A 67 -0.04 -22.62 -9.41
N VAL A 68 0.30 -21.74 -10.36
CA VAL A 68 1.69 -21.46 -10.73
C VAL A 68 2.28 -20.46 -9.72
N ALA A 69 3.28 -20.93 -8.98
CA ALA A 69 4.02 -20.16 -7.97
C ALA A 69 5.13 -19.30 -8.61
N CYS A 70 5.76 -18.45 -7.79
CA CYS A 70 6.87 -17.60 -8.21
C CYS A 70 8.20 -18.36 -8.45
N ALA A 71 8.33 -19.56 -7.87
CA ALA A 71 9.57 -20.36 -7.84
C ALA A 71 9.77 -21.20 -9.11
#